data_AF-A0A4Y2FL02-F1
#
_entry.id   AF-A0A4Y2FL02-F1
#
_cell.length_a   1.000
_cell.length_b   1.000
_cell.length_c   1.000
_cell.angle_alpha   90.00
_cell.angle_beta   90.00
_cell.angle_gamma   90.00
#
_symmetry.space_group_name_H-M   'P 1'
#
loop_
_entity.id
_entity.type
_entity.pdbx_description
1 polymer ?
#
loop_
_entity_poly.entity_id
_entity_poly.type
_entity_poly.pdbx_seq_one_letter_code
_entity_poly.pdbx_strand_id
1 'polypeptide(L)' 'MAYLARGTKEDLLILAEELGLTVKKEFKVKQLHKLITESSSYDEEFTRELLGSIKEERKKKEEREIEREKQERD' A
#
# COMPACT_ATOMS: atom_id res chain seq x y z
N MET A 1 -15.96 2.28 -2.44
CA MET A 1 -14.62 2.23 -3.06
C MET A 1 -14.07 0.82 -3.01
N ALA A 2 -14.17 0.06 -4.10
CA ALA A 2 -13.82 -1.37 -4.12
C ALA A 2 -12.32 -1.64 -4.26
N TYR A 3 -11.52 -0.66 -4.70
CA TYR A 3 -10.10 -0.87 -5.00
C TYR A 3 -9.20 -0.86 -3.75
N LEU A 4 -9.47 0.01 -2.77
CA LEU A 4 -8.76 0.02 -1.47
C LEU A 4 -8.94 -1.31 -0.73
N ALA A 5 -10.11 -1.95 -0.88
CA ALA A 5 -10.39 -3.26 -0.29
C ALA A 5 -9.51 -4.40 -0.85
N ARG A 6 -8.84 -4.17 -1.99
CA ARG A 6 -7.87 -5.11 -2.58
C ARG A 6 -6.45 -4.89 -2.06
N GLY A 7 -6.20 -3.85 -1.28
CA GLY A 7 -4.90 -3.58 -0.64
C GLY A 7 -4.78 -4.32 0.69
N THR A 8 -3.55 -4.68 1.08
CA THR A 8 -3.28 -5.16 2.44
C THR A 8 -3.26 -3.98 3.43
N LYS A 9 -3.31 -4.27 4.73
CA LYS A 9 -3.17 -3.22 5.76
C LYS A 9 -1.87 -2.43 5.59
N GLU A 10 -0.78 -3.11 5.24
CA GLU A 10 0.53 -2.50 5.03
C GLU A 10 0.53 -1.59 3.80
N ASP A 11 -0.03 -2.05 2.68
CA ASP A 11 -0.18 -1.23 1.47
C ASP A 11 -0.97 0.05 1.76
N LEU A 12 -2.02 -0.05 2.59
CA LEU A 12 -2.86 1.08 2.96
C LEU A 12 -2.19 2.05 3.95
N LEU A 13 -1.27 1.55 4.79
CA LEU A 13 -0.45 2.41 5.66
C LEU A 13 0.51 3.23 4.81
N ILE A 14 1.25 2.58 3.92
CA ILE A 14 2.19 3.24 3.00
C ILE A 14 1.44 4.25 2.13
N LEU A 15 0.31 3.85 1.54
CA LEU A 15 -0.51 4.73 0.72
C LEU A 15 -0.91 6.00 1.47
N ALA A 16 -1.34 5.89 2.73
CA ALA A 16 -1.72 7.05 3.51
C ALA A 16 -0.50 7.91 3.93
N GLU A 17 0.67 7.31 4.18
CA GLU A 17 1.93 8.04 4.39
C GLU A 17 2.35 8.84 3.15
N GLU A 18 2.30 8.21 1.96
CA GLU A 18 2.59 8.85 0.66
C GLU A 18 1.62 9.99 0.33
N LEU A 19 0.37 9.87 0.78
CA LEU A 19 -0.63 10.95 0.69
C LEU A 19 -0.42 12.07 1.74
N GLY A 20 0.63 11.99 2.56
CA GLY A 20 0.94 12.96 3.61
C GLY A 20 0.01 12.89 4.82
N LEU A 21 -0.74 11.80 4.99
CA LEU A 21 -1.68 11.62 6.09
C LEU A 21 -0.94 11.06 7.31
N THR A 22 -1.31 11.55 8.49
CA THR A 22 -0.78 11.00 9.75
C THR A 22 -1.43 9.65 10.04
N VAL A 23 -0.67 8.57 9.88
CA VAL A 23 -1.11 7.22 10.22
C VAL A 23 -0.46 6.70 11.49
N LYS A 24 -1.10 5.71 12.10
CA LYS A 24 -0.53 4.94 13.20
C LYS A 24 -0.64 3.45 12.89
N LYS A 25 0.35 2.67 13.31
CA LYS A 25 0.38 1.21 13.05
C LYS A 25 -0.83 0.48 13.64
N GLU A 26 -1.46 1.04 14.66
CA GLU A 26 -2.66 0.53 15.33
C GLU A 26 -3.94 0.74 14.50
N PHE A 27 -3.91 1.58 13.47
CA PHE A 27 -5.09 1.84 12.65
C PHE A 27 -5.58 0.55 11.98
N LYS A 28 -6.88 0.33 12.03
CA LYS A 28 -7.56 -0.76 11.33
C LYS A 28 -7.73 -0.40 9.86
N VAL A 29 -7.85 -1.41 8.99
CA VAL A 29 -8.14 -1.24 7.55
C VAL A 29 -9.31 -0.27 7.32
N LYS A 30 -10.40 -0.43 8.07
CA LYS A 30 -11.57 0.47 7.98
C LYS A 30 -11.23 1.94 8.32
N GLN A 31 -10.35 2.17 9.29
CA GLN A 31 -9.90 3.53 9.65
C GLN A 31 -9.00 4.12 8.57
N LEU A 32 -8.09 3.33 8.00
CA LEU A 32 -7.23 3.76 6.89
C LEU A 32 -8.05 4.12 5.65
N HIS A 33 -9.03 3.28 5.28
CA HIS A 33 -9.94 3.60 4.19
C HIS A 33 -10.64 4.94 4.40
N LYS A 34 -11.22 5.12 5.59
CA LYS A 34 -11.92 6.36 5.94
C LYS A 34 -10.99 7.57 5.86
N LEU A 35 -9.80 7.46 6.44
CA LEU A 35 -8.80 8.53 6.45
C LEU A 35 -8.39 8.95 5.03
N ILE A 36 -8.15 7.99 4.15
CA ILE A 36 -7.77 8.25 2.75
C ILE A 36 -8.92 8.91 2.00
N THR A 37 -10.14 8.37 2.09
CA THR A 37 -11.29 8.86 1.31
C THR A 37 -11.88 10.17 1.82
N GLU A 38 -11.69 10.49 3.11
CA GLU A 38 -12.16 11.74 3.71
C GLU A 38 -11.11 12.86 3.62
N SER A 39 -9.93 12.57 3.06
CA SER A 39 -8.95 13.61 2.79
C SER A 39 -9.49 14.62 1.79
N SER A 40 -9.29 15.91 2.06
CA SER A 40 -9.64 16.98 1.12
C SER A 40 -8.85 16.91 -0.20
N SER A 41 -7.71 16.21 -0.20
CA SER A 41 -6.87 15.97 -1.36
C SER A 41 -7.13 14.61 -2.02
N TYR A 42 -8.19 13.90 -1.63
CA TYR A 42 -8.49 12.58 -2.20
C TYR A 42 -8.86 12.69 -3.68
N ASP A 43 -8.01 12.10 -4.52
CA ASP A 43 -8.28 11.84 -5.92
C ASP A 43 -8.31 10.32 -6.14
N GLU A 44 -9.44 9.79 -6.62
CA GLU A 44 -9.65 8.35 -6.75
C GLU A 44 -8.72 7.70 -7.78
N GLU A 45 -8.42 8.38 -8.88
CA GLU A 45 -7.56 7.85 -9.94
C GLU A 45 -6.10 7.82 -9.47
N PHE A 46 -5.61 8.93 -8.94
CA PHE A 46 -4.27 9.04 -8.37
C PHE A 46 -4.07 8.01 -7.25
N THR A 47 -5.02 7.91 -6.31
CA THR A 47 -4.92 6.97 -5.18
C THR A 47 -4.91 5.52 -5.66
N ARG A 48 -5.66 5.19 -6.72
CA ARG A 48 -5.69 3.86 -7.32
C ARG A 48 -4.36 3.51 -8.01
N GLU A 49 -3.78 4.45 -8.76
CA GLU A 49 -2.48 4.27 -9.42
C GLU A 49 -1.34 4.13 -8.40
N LEU A 50 -1.35 4.97 -7.36
CA LEU A 50 -0.37 4.90 -6.27
C LEU A 50 -0.44 3.56 -5.54
N LEU A 51 -1.64 3.08 -5.21
CA LEU A 51 -1.82 1.75 -4.61
C LEU A 51 -1.32 0.63 -5.54
N GLY A 52 -1.51 0.78 -6.86
CA GLY A 52 -0.97 -0.16 -7.84
C GLY A 52 0.56 -0.21 -7.79
N SER A 53 1.20 0.95 -7.76
CA SER A 53 2.66 1.07 -7.71
C SER A 53 3.24 0.44 -6.44
N ILE A 54 2.63 0.71 -5.27
CA ILE A 54 3.04 0.11 -3.98
C ILE A 54 3.01 -1.44 -4.04
N LYS A 55 1.96 -2.01 -4.65
CA LYS A 55 1.83 -3.46 -4.79
C LYS A 55 2.88 -4.06 -5.71
N GLU A 56 3.15 -3.40 -6.83
CA GLU A 56 4.20 -3.83 -7.77
C GLU A 56 5.59 -3.77 -7.12
N GLU A 57 5.88 -2.73 -6.34
CA GLU A 57 7.14 -2.64 -5.59
C GLU A 57 7.29 -3.75 -4.55
N ARG A 58 6.21 -4.04 -3.80
CA ARG A 58 6.21 -5.17 -2.84
C ARG A 58 6.50 -6.49 -3.55
N LYS A 59 5.81 -6.76 -4.66
CA LYS A 59 6.01 -7.97 -5.45
C LYS A 59 7.45 -8.08 -5.99
N LYS A 60 8.01 -6.99 -6.53
CA LYS A 60 9.41 -6.96 -7.00
C LYS A 60 10.42 -7.17 -5.87
N LYS A 61 10.09 -6.77 -4.63
CA LYS A 61 10.95 -7.01 -3.47
C LYS A 61 10.92 -8.48 -3.07
N GLU A 62 9.73 -9.08 -2.98
CA GLU A 62 9.54 -10.51 -2.72
C GLU A 62 10.25 -11.38 -3.78
N GLU A 63 10.09 -11.05 -5.07
CA GLU A 63 10.76 -11.77 -6.16
C GLU A 63 12.29 -11.71 -6.05
N ARG A 64 12.86 -10.53 -5.73
CA ARG A 64 14.31 -10.35 -5.53
C ARG A 64 14.83 -11.12 -4.31
N GLU A 65 14.05 -11.18 -3.23
CA GLU A 65 14.42 -11.97 -2.05
C GLU A 65 14.43 -13.46 -2.37
N ILE A 66 13.41 -13.96 -3.09
CA ILE A 66 13.34 -15.36 -3.54
C ILE A 66 14.50 -15.71 -4.48
N GLU A 67 14.86 -14.82 -5.40
CA GLU A 67 15.98 -15.04 -6.31
C GLU A 67 17.32 -15.12 -5.58
N ARG A 68 17.54 -14.23 -4.60
CA ARG A 68 18.74 -14.27 -3.73
C ARG A 68 18.81 -15.56 -2.92
N GLU A 69 17.70 -15.98 -2.32
CA GLU A 69 17.66 -17.23 -1.55
C GLU A 69 17.96 -18.47 -2.42
N LYS A 70 17.59 -18.45 -3.71
CA LYS A 70 17.96 -19.52 -4.65
C LYS A 70 19.45 -19.48 -4.98
N GLN A 71 20.00 -18.31 -5.27
CA GLN A 71 21.43 -18.15 -5.56
C GLN A 71 22.34 -18.51 -4.38
N GLU A 72 21.88 -18.33 -3.13
CA GLU A 72 22.64 -18.69 -1.93
C GLU A 72 22.57 -20.19 -1.58
N ARG A 73 21.63 -20.94 -2.19
CA ARG A 73 21.42 -22.37 -1.93
C ARG A 73 22.03 -23.29 -3.00
N ASP A 74 22.46 -22.74 -4.13
CA ASP A 74 23.16 -23.43 -5.22
C ASP A 74 24.69 -23.29 -5.07
#